data_AF-A0A957CWJ0-F1
#
_entry.id   AF-A0A957CWJ0-F1
#
_cell.length_a   1.000
_cell.length_b   1.000
_cell.length_c   1.000
_cell.angle_alpha   90.00
_cell.angle_beta   90.00
_cell.angle_gamma   90.00
#
_symmetry.space_group_name_H-M   'P 1'
#
loop_
_entity.id
_entity.type
_entity.pdbx_description
1 polymer ?
#
loop_
_entity_poly.entity_id
_entity_poly.type
_entity_poly.pdbx_seq_one_letter_code
_entity_poly.pdbx_strand_id
1 'polypeptide(L)'
;MNDLLTTNQVSELLQVDRTTVYRLLKNGRLPGVKVGNQWRFPRQAVEAFLLGEMPQPPEDEKADLSSYDLLPFTTMQAVQDICAEVANIGAVVTDIDGKPLTKISNPSRFCQLVLDSDSGRCACHASWRKLAQQTDNTSVFAICHAGLQCTRAFIDVVGVPSAMLVAGQFYSSPPDPDQEAARIRALAEKHHIDHLALQEAA
;
A
#
# COMPACT_ATOMS: atom_id res chain seq x y z
N MET A 1 37.60 9.85 9.83
CA MET A 1 37.59 8.65 10.70
C MET A 1 36.14 8.51 11.17
N ASN A 2 35.38 7.55 10.62
CA ASN A 2 33.93 7.47 10.83
C ASN A 2 33.61 6.95 12.25
N ASP A 3 33.45 7.86 13.19
CA ASP A 3 33.01 7.53 14.55
C ASP A 3 31.48 7.38 14.57
N LEU A 4 31.01 6.19 14.96
CA LEU A 4 29.60 5.80 14.98
C LEU A 4 29.12 5.68 16.42
N LEU A 5 28.14 6.51 16.78
CA LEU A 5 27.55 6.59 18.11
C LEU A 5 26.38 5.61 18.27
N THR A 6 26.21 5.06 19.46
CA THR A 6 25.02 4.29 19.84
C THR A 6 23.85 5.21 20.18
N THR A 7 22.63 4.68 20.18
CA THR A 7 21.43 5.42 20.65
C THR A 7 21.63 6.03 22.05
N ASN A 8 22.31 5.33 22.96
CA ASN A 8 22.55 5.83 24.32
C ASN A 8 23.48 7.04 24.30
N GLN A 9 24.57 6.98 23.54
CA GLN A 9 25.51 8.10 23.41
C GLN A 9 24.85 9.32 22.76
N VAL A 10 23.97 9.12 21.77
CA VAL A 10 23.20 10.22 21.17
C VAL A 10 22.20 10.82 22.17
N SER A 11 21.53 9.98 22.96
CA SER A 11 20.60 10.41 24.00
C SER A 11 21.29 11.30 25.04
N GLU A 12 22.51 10.91 25.46
CA GLU A 12 23.34 11.69 26.37
C GLU A 12 23.82 13.01 25.75
N LEU A 13 24.28 13.00 24.49
CA LEU A 13 24.77 14.19 23.80
C LEU A 13 23.67 15.22 23.53
N LEU A 14 22.50 14.76 23.11
CA LEU A 14 21.35 15.63 22.81
C LEU A 14 20.54 15.99 24.06
N GLN A 15 20.83 15.39 25.22
CA GLN A 15 20.06 15.55 26.46
C GLN A 15 18.56 15.26 26.26
N VAL A 16 18.25 14.21 25.50
CA VAL A 16 16.88 13.74 25.24
C VAL A 16 16.76 12.27 25.57
N ASP A 17 15.54 11.78 25.73
CA ASP A 17 15.27 10.37 25.93
C ASP A 17 15.50 9.54 24.65
N ARG A 18 15.73 8.23 24.81
CA ARG A 18 15.96 7.31 23.68
C ARG A 18 14.78 7.24 22.70
N THR A 19 13.54 7.41 23.16
CA THR A 19 12.36 7.41 22.28
C THR A 19 12.34 8.63 21.37
N THR A 20 12.81 9.79 21.87
CA THR A 20 13.04 10.98 21.06
C THR A 20 14.13 10.76 20.03
N VAL A 21 15.24 10.09 20.37
CA VAL A 21 16.28 9.71 19.38
C VAL A 21 15.68 8.82 18.28
N TYR A 22 14.90 7.80 18.64
CA TYR A 22 14.22 6.94 17.65
C TYR A 22 13.20 7.70 16.80
N ARG A 23 12.49 8.67 17.38
CA ARG A 23 11.55 9.54 16.64
C ARG A 23 12.27 10.43 15.65
N LEU A 24 13.41 11.01 16.03
CA LEU A 24 14.25 11.82 15.14
C LEU A 24 14.80 10.99 13.97
N LEU A 25 15.21 9.75 14.25
CA LEU A 25 15.61 8.79 13.22
C LEU A 25 14.45 8.44 12.28
N LYS A 26 13.29 8.06 12.83
CA LYS A 26 12.10 7.68 12.06
C LYS A 26 11.60 8.81 11.16
N ASN A 27 11.71 10.05 11.62
CA ASN A 27 11.27 11.23 10.88
C ASN A 27 12.36 11.80 9.96
N GLY A 28 13.50 11.11 9.79
CA GLY A 28 14.59 11.53 8.91
C GLY A 28 15.39 12.75 9.37
N ARG A 29 15.15 13.24 10.59
CA ARG A 29 15.84 14.42 11.14
C ARG A 29 17.25 14.12 11.65
N LEU A 30 17.53 12.86 11.98
CA LEU A 30 18.84 12.40 12.38
C LEU A 30 19.19 11.11 11.63
N PRO A 31 20.18 11.12 10.73
CA PRO A 31 20.54 9.93 9.95
C PRO A 31 21.19 8.88 10.86
N GLY A 32 20.90 7.60 10.57
CA GLY A 32 21.47 6.48 11.30
C GLY A 32 21.52 5.22 10.44
N VAL A 33 22.48 4.35 10.72
CA VAL A 33 22.71 3.08 10.04
C VAL A 33 22.42 1.95 11.02
N LYS A 34 21.69 0.93 10.57
CA LYS A 34 21.41 -0.27 11.38
C LYS A 34 22.57 -1.26 11.24
N VAL A 35 23.24 -1.56 12.34
CA VAL A 35 24.35 -2.53 12.41
C VAL A 35 23.94 -3.66 13.36
N GLY A 36 23.63 -4.83 12.81
CA GLY A 36 23.02 -5.93 13.56
C GLY A 36 21.66 -5.53 14.13
N ASN A 37 21.49 -5.68 15.45
CA ASN A 37 20.26 -5.30 16.15
C ASN A 37 20.33 -3.92 16.83
N GLN A 38 21.31 -3.09 16.47
CA GLN A 38 21.52 -1.77 17.08
C GLN A 38 21.64 -0.67 16.04
N TRP A 39 21.16 0.52 16.39
CA TRP A 39 21.35 1.71 15.57
C TRP A 39 22.68 2.38 15.87
N ARG A 40 23.30 2.90 14.81
CA ARG A 40 24.55 3.64 14.82
C ARG A 40 24.36 4.99 14.14
N PHE A 41 24.89 6.05 14.72
CA PHE A 41 24.69 7.42 14.27
C PHE A 41 26.05 8.04 13.98
N PRO A 42 26.30 8.55 12.75
CA PRO A 42 27.54 9.26 12.47
C PRO A 42 27.69 10.45 13.41
N ARG A 43 28.83 10.53 14.12
CA ARG A 43 29.10 11.63 15.07
C ARG A 43 28.90 13.00 14.41
N GLN A 44 29.42 13.18 13.20
CA GLN A 44 29.30 14.42 12.45
C GLN A 44 27.84 14.83 12.19
N ALA A 45 26.95 13.86 11.97
CA ALA A 45 25.53 14.16 11.75
C ALA A 45 24.81 14.58 13.05
N VAL A 46 25.21 13.99 14.19
CA VAL A 46 24.70 14.38 15.51
C VAL A 46 25.21 15.78 15.90
N GLU A 47 26.47 16.08 15.59
CA GLU A 47 27.08 17.39 15.83
C GLU A 47 26.46 18.48 14.94
N ALA A 48 26.25 18.20 13.65
CA ALA A 48 25.53 19.11 12.74
C ALA A 48 24.12 19.43 13.27
N PHE A 49 23.40 18.40 13.74
CA PHE A 49 22.08 18.57 14.34
C PHE A 49 22.09 19.49 15.57
N LEU A 50 23.14 19.40 16.42
CA LEU A 50 23.33 20.29 17.57
C LEU A 50 23.62 21.75 17.17
N LEU A 51 24.31 21.95 16.05
CA LEU A 51 24.62 23.27 15.51
C LEU A 51 23.44 23.93 14.77
N GLY A 52 22.30 23.25 14.67
CA GLY A 52 21.13 23.73 13.93
C GLY A 52 21.29 23.64 12.41
N GLU A 53 22.41 23.08 11.95
CA GLU A 53 22.67 22.76 10.55
C GLU A 53 21.99 21.42 10.29
N MET A 54 20.94 21.41 9.47
CA MET A 54 20.40 20.13 9.00
C MET A 54 21.46 19.48 8.12
N PRO A 55 22.09 18.36 8.51
CA PRO A 55 23.02 17.70 7.61
C PRO A 55 22.20 17.21 6.42
N GLN A 56 22.41 17.83 5.26
CA GLN A 56 21.93 17.26 4.01
C GLN A 56 22.66 15.92 3.84
N PRO A 57 21.93 14.82 3.56
CA PRO A 57 22.59 13.55 3.30
C PRO A 57 23.62 13.75 2.17
N PRO A 58 24.81 13.13 2.26
CA PRO A 58 25.83 13.25 1.23
C PRO A 58 25.21 12.95 -0.14
N GLU A 59 25.39 13.88 -1.08
CA GLU A 59 24.72 13.88 -2.39
C GLU A 59 25.04 12.63 -3.24
N ASP A 60 26.10 11.91 -2.89
CA ASP A 60 26.57 10.70 -3.56
C ASP A 60 25.98 9.39 -3.01
N GLU A 61 25.21 9.44 -1.91
CA GLU A 61 24.40 8.32 -1.39
C GLU A 61 22.91 8.69 -1.44
N LYS A 62 22.44 9.19 -2.59
CA LYS A 62 21.11 8.76 -3.08
C LYS A 62 21.22 7.27 -3.43
N ALA A 63 21.43 6.45 -2.40
CA ALA A 63 21.15 5.05 -2.47
C ALA A 63 19.72 4.97 -3.00
N ASP A 64 19.63 4.27 -4.11
CA ASP A 64 18.46 3.74 -4.79
C ASP A 64 17.57 2.97 -3.80
N LEU A 65 17.07 3.65 -2.78
CA LEU A 65 15.97 3.20 -1.95
C LEU A 65 14.74 3.49 -2.78
N SER A 66 14.51 2.62 -3.77
CA SER A 66 13.19 2.52 -4.35
C SER A 66 12.22 2.43 -3.17
N SER A 67 11.19 3.28 -3.15
CA SER A 67 10.22 3.38 -2.04
C SER A 67 9.59 2.03 -1.65
N TYR A 68 9.73 1.03 -2.52
CA TYR A 68 9.35 -0.36 -2.36
C TYR A 68 10.17 -1.15 -1.32
N ASP A 69 11.45 -0.84 -1.07
CA ASP A 69 12.26 -1.60 -0.10
C ASP A 69 11.86 -1.37 1.37
N LEU A 70 11.11 -0.29 1.63
CA LEU A 70 10.56 0.03 2.95
C LEU A 70 9.21 -0.63 3.21
N LEU A 71 8.57 -1.20 2.19
CA LEU A 71 7.28 -1.87 2.29
C LEU A 71 7.51 -3.38 2.36
N PRO A 72 7.43 -4.01 3.55
CA PRO A 72 7.59 -5.45 3.67
C PRO A 72 6.35 -6.14 3.08
N PHE A 73 6.34 -6.39 1.76
CA PHE A 73 5.17 -6.91 1.04
C PHE A 73 4.60 -8.19 1.63
N THR A 74 5.45 -9.07 2.18
CA THR A 74 5.02 -10.28 2.87
C THR A 74 4.24 -9.98 4.14
N THR A 75 4.68 -9.01 4.94
CA THR A 75 3.94 -8.53 6.11
C THR A 75 2.65 -7.82 5.70
N MET A 76 2.69 -7.03 4.63
CA MET A 76 1.49 -6.37 4.10
C MET A 76 0.45 -7.39 3.65
N GLN A 77 0.87 -8.45 2.95
CA GLN A 77 -0.01 -9.56 2.57
C GLN A 77 -0.67 -10.18 3.80
N ALA A 78 0.10 -10.50 4.84
CA ALA A 78 -0.44 -11.13 6.05
C ALA A 78 -1.47 -10.23 6.77
N VAL A 79 -1.18 -8.94 6.91
CA VAL A 79 -2.13 -7.98 7.51
C VAL A 79 -3.37 -7.83 6.63
N GLN A 80 -3.19 -7.73 5.32
CA GLN A 80 -4.27 -7.65 4.34
C GLN A 80 -5.18 -8.88 4.41
N ASP A 81 -4.61 -10.10 4.48
CA ASP A 81 -5.37 -11.35 4.58
C ASP A 81 -6.30 -11.34 5.79
N ILE A 82 -5.77 -11.00 6.97
CA ILE A 82 -6.54 -10.94 8.21
C ILE A 82 -7.65 -9.89 8.12
N CYS A 83 -7.33 -8.68 7.66
CA CYS A 83 -8.31 -7.60 7.54
C CYS A 83 -9.41 -7.92 6.53
N ALA A 84 -9.05 -8.51 5.38
CA ALA A 84 -9.97 -8.87 4.30
C ALA A 84 -10.94 -9.98 4.72
N GLU A 85 -10.44 -10.98 5.46
CA GLU A 85 -11.26 -12.05 6.02
C GLU A 85 -12.24 -11.50 7.07
N VAL A 86 -11.74 -10.73 8.05
CA VAL A 86 -12.58 -10.17 9.14
C VAL A 86 -13.64 -9.22 8.61
N ALA A 87 -13.30 -8.38 7.64
CA ALA A 87 -14.25 -7.45 7.02
C ALA A 87 -15.14 -8.12 5.96
N ASN A 88 -14.85 -9.37 5.58
CA ASN A 88 -15.50 -10.11 4.50
C ASN A 88 -15.56 -9.34 3.17
N ILE A 89 -14.41 -8.77 2.78
CA ILE A 89 -14.25 -8.01 1.53
C ILE A 89 -12.99 -8.45 0.80
N GLY A 90 -12.95 -8.25 -0.51
CA GLY A 90 -11.73 -8.43 -1.28
C GLY A 90 -10.78 -7.25 -1.12
N ALA A 91 -9.49 -7.52 -0.95
CA ALA A 91 -8.48 -6.47 -0.79
C ALA A 91 -7.19 -6.77 -1.57
N VAL A 92 -6.51 -5.72 -2.03
CA VAL A 92 -5.21 -5.81 -2.70
C VAL A 92 -4.44 -4.51 -2.50
N VAL A 93 -3.15 -4.61 -2.16
CA VAL A 93 -2.21 -3.50 -2.21
C VAL A 93 -1.63 -3.37 -3.61
N THR A 94 -1.67 -2.16 -4.14
CA THR A 94 -1.09 -1.75 -5.42
C THR A 94 -0.02 -0.67 -5.22
N ASP A 95 0.77 -0.42 -6.26
CA ASP A 95 1.54 0.82 -6.36
C ASP A 95 0.62 2.02 -6.61
N ILE A 96 1.21 3.20 -6.72
CA ILE A 96 0.50 4.46 -6.99
C ILE A 96 -0.12 4.52 -8.39
N ASP A 97 0.26 3.63 -9.31
CA ASP A 97 -0.30 3.52 -10.65
C ASP A 97 -1.41 2.46 -10.74
N GLY A 98 -1.73 1.78 -9.63
CA GLY A 98 -2.75 0.75 -9.54
C GLY A 98 -2.30 -0.65 -10.01
N LYS A 99 -0.98 -0.90 -10.12
CA LYS A 99 -0.43 -2.24 -10.38
C LYS A 99 -0.33 -3.02 -9.07
N PRO A 100 -0.79 -4.28 -9.00
CA PRO A 100 -0.71 -5.07 -7.77
C PRO A 100 0.72 -5.29 -7.28
N LEU A 101 0.93 -5.04 -5.99
CA LEU A 101 2.16 -5.39 -5.25
C LEU A 101 1.96 -6.66 -4.39
N THR A 102 0.70 -6.99 -4.10
CA THR A 102 0.30 -8.18 -3.33
C THR A 102 -0.67 -9.04 -4.14
N LYS A 103 -0.92 -10.25 -3.66
CA LYS A 103 -2.05 -11.06 -4.13
C LYS A 103 -3.34 -10.51 -3.55
N ILE A 104 -4.45 -10.79 -4.22
CA ILE A 104 -5.78 -10.40 -3.73
C ILE A 104 -6.14 -11.31 -2.55
N SER A 105 -6.49 -10.71 -1.42
CA SER A 105 -7.01 -11.38 -0.25
C SER A 105 -8.52 -11.48 -0.32
N ASN A 106 -9.06 -12.61 0.16
CA ASN A 106 -10.49 -12.89 0.27
C ASN A 106 -11.35 -12.44 -0.94
N PRO A 107 -10.98 -12.79 -2.20
CA PRO A 107 -11.82 -12.47 -3.33
C PRO A 107 -13.16 -13.20 -3.24
N SER A 108 -14.26 -12.51 -3.55
CA SER A 108 -15.56 -13.15 -3.71
C SER A 108 -15.49 -14.19 -4.85
N ARG A 109 -16.35 -15.20 -4.81
CA ARG A 109 -16.37 -16.22 -5.87
C ARG A 109 -16.60 -15.60 -7.25
N PHE A 110 -17.48 -14.59 -7.32
CA PHE A 110 -17.73 -13.81 -8.53
C PHE A 110 -16.46 -13.15 -9.06
N CYS A 111 -15.76 -12.39 -8.21
CA CYS A 111 -14.53 -11.71 -8.64
C CYS A 111 -13.43 -12.71 -8.99
N GLN A 112 -13.32 -13.84 -8.28
CA GLN A 112 -12.37 -14.88 -8.62
C GLN A 112 -12.58 -15.41 -10.04
N LEU A 113 -13.83 -15.69 -10.45
CA LEU A 113 -14.13 -16.11 -11.82
C LEU A 113 -13.70 -15.07 -12.86
N VAL A 114 -13.93 -13.78 -12.57
CA VAL A 114 -13.48 -12.67 -13.44
C VAL A 114 -11.95 -12.61 -13.50
N LEU A 115 -11.28 -12.80 -12.37
CA LEU A 115 -9.82 -12.80 -12.26
C LEU A 115 -9.17 -14.06 -12.84
N ASP A 116 -9.90 -15.13 -13.09
CA ASP A 116 -9.34 -16.31 -13.76
C ASP A 116 -9.24 -16.09 -15.28
N SER A 117 -10.06 -15.21 -15.86
CA SER A 117 -9.94 -14.76 -17.26
C SER A 117 -8.85 -13.70 -17.44
N ASP A 118 -7.99 -13.86 -18.46
CA ASP A 118 -6.95 -12.88 -18.82
C ASP A 118 -7.54 -11.49 -19.08
N SER A 119 -8.63 -11.45 -19.85
CA SER A 119 -9.30 -10.19 -20.19
C SER A 119 -10.00 -9.57 -18.98
N GLY A 120 -10.54 -10.40 -18.08
CA GLY A 120 -11.15 -9.97 -16.82
C GLY A 120 -10.12 -9.40 -15.85
N ARG A 121 -8.96 -10.06 -15.65
CA ARG A 121 -7.84 -9.50 -14.88
C ARG A 121 -7.38 -8.15 -15.40
N CYS A 122 -7.21 -8.03 -16.72
CA CYS A 122 -6.84 -6.75 -17.32
C CYS A 122 -7.87 -5.66 -17.02
N ALA A 123 -9.17 -5.98 -17.02
CA ALA A 123 -10.24 -5.05 -16.66
C ALA A 123 -10.28 -4.70 -15.16
N CYS A 124 -9.99 -5.66 -14.27
CA CYS A 124 -9.77 -5.41 -12.84
C CYS A 124 -8.63 -4.41 -12.64
N HIS A 125 -7.47 -4.69 -13.24
CA HIS A 125 -6.29 -3.82 -13.14
C HIS A 125 -6.61 -2.42 -13.67
N ALA A 126 -7.28 -2.31 -14.82
CA ALA A 126 -7.71 -1.02 -15.37
C ALA A 126 -8.66 -0.26 -14.42
N SER A 127 -9.52 -0.96 -13.68
CA SER A 127 -10.38 -0.35 -12.66
C SER A 127 -9.57 0.21 -11.49
N TRP A 128 -8.54 -0.51 -11.04
CA TRP A 128 -7.63 -0.04 -9.98
C TRP A 128 -6.77 1.15 -10.43
N ARG A 129 -6.27 1.15 -11.67
CA ARG A 129 -5.55 2.31 -12.23
C ARG A 129 -6.41 3.57 -12.24
N LYS A 130 -7.68 3.44 -12.64
CA LYS A 130 -8.63 4.56 -12.60
C LYS A 130 -8.84 5.08 -11.17
N LEU A 131 -8.94 4.18 -10.20
CA LEU A 131 -9.09 4.52 -8.80
C LEU A 131 -7.86 5.27 -8.26
N ALA A 132 -6.66 4.85 -8.66
CA ALA A 132 -5.40 5.48 -8.30
C ALA A 132 -5.28 6.93 -8.84
N GLN A 133 -5.83 7.19 -10.03
CA GLN A 133 -5.80 8.50 -10.68
C GLN A 133 -6.77 9.53 -10.09
N GLN A 134 -7.69 9.12 -9.22
CA GLN A 134 -8.59 10.08 -8.56
C GLN A 134 -7.80 10.90 -7.53
N THR A 135 -7.86 12.23 -7.61
CA THR A 135 -7.05 13.13 -6.76
C THR A 135 -7.75 13.54 -5.46
N ASP A 136 -9.01 13.13 -5.26
CA ASP A 136 -9.74 13.45 -4.05
C ASP A 136 -9.19 12.63 -2.87
N ASN A 137 -8.86 13.30 -1.76
CA ASN A 137 -8.24 12.66 -0.60
C ASN A 137 -9.27 12.07 0.37
N THR A 138 -10.56 12.12 -0.01
CA THR A 138 -11.65 11.45 0.69
C THR A 138 -11.82 10.02 0.19
N SER A 139 -12.31 9.11 1.04
CA SER A 139 -12.63 7.73 0.63
C SER A 139 -13.77 7.74 -0.40
N VAL A 140 -13.43 7.73 -1.68
CA VAL A 140 -14.39 7.67 -2.78
C VAL A 140 -14.70 6.20 -3.08
N PHE A 141 -15.97 5.82 -2.95
CA PHE A 141 -16.44 4.57 -3.54
C PHE A 141 -16.55 4.75 -5.05
N ALA A 142 -15.80 3.95 -5.81
CA ALA A 142 -15.86 3.89 -7.25
C ALA A 142 -16.48 2.56 -7.70
N ILE A 143 -17.20 2.59 -8.81
CA ILE A 143 -17.76 1.39 -9.43
C ILE A 143 -16.72 0.83 -10.41
N CYS A 144 -16.37 -0.44 -10.25
CA CYS A 144 -15.44 -1.14 -11.12
C CYS A 144 -16.12 -1.59 -12.44
N HIS A 145 -15.33 -2.12 -13.38
CA HIS A 145 -15.84 -2.61 -14.66
C HIS A 145 -16.93 -3.72 -14.54
N ALA A 146 -16.96 -4.45 -13.43
CA ALA A 146 -17.95 -5.50 -13.16
C ALA A 146 -19.21 -4.97 -12.45
N GLY A 147 -19.27 -3.67 -12.15
CA GLY A 147 -20.40 -3.03 -11.49
C GLY A 147 -20.40 -3.12 -9.96
N LEU A 148 -19.34 -3.65 -9.35
CA LEU A 148 -19.14 -3.70 -7.91
C LEU A 148 -18.42 -2.44 -7.40
N GLN A 149 -18.56 -2.12 -6.12
CA GLN A 149 -17.86 -0.99 -5.53
C GLN A 149 -16.49 -1.37 -4.99
N CYS A 150 -15.58 -0.43 -5.14
CA CYS A 150 -14.24 -0.44 -4.57
C CYS A 150 -13.96 0.92 -3.95
N THR A 151 -13.13 0.94 -2.91
CA THR A 151 -12.56 2.13 -2.30
C THR A 151 -11.05 1.98 -2.21
N ARG A 152 -10.37 3.10 -1.95
CA ARG A 152 -8.93 3.11 -1.77
C ARG A 152 -8.50 3.90 -0.54
N ALA A 153 -7.35 3.51 0.00
CA ALA A 153 -6.61 4.30 0.98
C ALA A 153 -5.13 4.36 0.56
N PHE A 154 -4.54 5.56 0.60
CA PHE A 154 -3.10 5.71 0.34
C PHE A 154 -2.28 5.21 1.53
N ILE A 155 -1.13 4.64 1.20
CA ILE A 155 -0.12 4.20 2.15
C ILE A 155 1.09 5.12 1.96
N ASP A 156 1.29 5.99 2.95
CA ASP A 156 2.38 6.96 2.94
C ASP A 156 3.62 6.40 3.63
N VAL A 157 4.77 6.54 2.96
CA VAL A 157 6.08 6.22 3.52
C VAL A 157 6.84 7.52 3.65
N VAL A 158 7.12 7.94 4.90
CA VAL A 158 7.79 9.21 5.21
C VAL A 158 7.09 10.43 4.56
N GLY A 159 5.75 10.41 4.54
CA GLY A 159 4.94 11.50 3.99
C GLY A 159 4.81 11.53 2.46
N VAL A 160 5.30 10.49 1.77
CA VAL A 160 5.15 10.33 0.33
C VAL A 160 4.19 9.17 0.05
N PRO A 161 3.09 9.38 -0.69
CA PRO A 161 2.23 8.30 -1.16
C PRO A 161 3.05 7.31 -1.98
N SER A 162 3.19 6.08 -1.48
CA SER A 162 4.09 5.07 -2.07
C SER A 162 3.34 3.82 -2.50
N ALA A 163 2.16 3.56 -1.93
CA ALA A 163 1.29 2.47 -2.31
C ALA A 163 -0.17 2.83 -2.02
N MET A 164 -1.07 1.95 -2.42
CA MET A 164 -2.50 2.10 -2.20
C MET A 164 -3.11 0.76 -1.80
N LEU A 165 -3.90 0.74 -0.74
CA LEU A 165 -4.80 -0.38 -0.46
C LEU A 165 -6.08 -0.16 -1.23
N VAL A 166 -6.46 -1.12 -2.08
CA VAL A 166 -7.77 -1.20 -2.71
C VAL A 166 -8.59 -2.24 -1.98
N ALA A 167 -9.78 -1.87 -1.53
CA ALA A 167 -10.74 -2.77 -0.90
C ALA A 167 -12.08 -2.67 -1.63
N GLY A 168 -12.78 -3.78 -1.85
CA GLY A 168 -13.99 -3.77 -2.66
C GLY A 168 -14.69 -5.10 -2.78
N GLN A 169 -15.35 -5.28 -3.93
CA GLN A 169 -16.10 -6.48 -4.30
C GLN A 169 -17.43 -6.64 -3.56
N PHE A 170 -18.13 -5.52 -3.32
CA PHE A 170 -19.44 -5.51 -2.66
C PHE A 170 -20.38 -4.49 -3.31
N TYR A 171 -21.65 -4.56 -2.93
CA TYR A 171 -22.64 -3.51 -3.14
C TYR A 171 -22.91 -2.77 -1.83
N SER A 172 -22.95 -1.45 -1.86
CA SER A 172 -23.37 -0.62 -0.71
C SER A 172 -24.89 -0.61 -0.56
N SER A 173 -25.61 -0.90 -1.65
CA SER A 173 -27.07 -1.05 -1.69
C SER A 173 -27.42 -2.19 -2.65
N PRO A 174 -28.48 -2.97 -2.38
CA PRO A 174 -28.91 -4.05 -3.28
C PRO A 174 -29.09 -3.54 -4.72
N PRO A 175 -28.53 -4.23 -5.73
CA PRO A 175 -28.72 -3.86 -7.13
C PRO A 175 -30.13 -4.20 -7.61
N ASP A 176 -30.54 -3.58 -8.71
CA ASP A 176 -31.73 -4.00 -9.45
C ASP A 176 -31.47 -5.38 -10.11
N PRO A 177 -32.31 -6.41 -9.86
CA PRO A 177 -32.03 -7.77 -10.32
C PRO A 177 -31.92 -7.92 -11.84
N ASP A 178 -32.74 -7.18 -12.60
CA ASP A 178 -32.75 -7.27 -14.06
C ASP A 178 -31.50 -6.61 -14.64
N GLN A 179 -31.10 -5.44 -14.11
CA GLN A 179 -29.86 -4.77 -14.49
C GLN A 179 -28.62 -5.58 -14.10
N GLU A 180 -28.64 -6.22 -12.94
CA GLU A 180 -27.56 -7.10 -12.49
C GLU A 180 -27.42 -8.31 -13.42
N ALA A 181 -28.52 -9.02 -13.69
CA ALA A 181 -28.50 -10.18 -14.58
C ALA A 181 -28.03 -9.82 -16.00
N ALA A 182 -28.49 -8.69 -16.55
CA ALA A 182 -28.04 -8.18 -17.85
C ALA A 182 -26.54 -7.86 -17.86
N ARG A 183 -26.03 -7.23 -16.79
CA ARG A 183 -24.60 -6.91 -16.64
C ARG A 183 -23.76 -8.19 -16.53
N ILE A 184 -24.19 -9.16 -15.73
CA ILE A 184 -23.49 -10.45 -15.56
C ILE A 184 -23.37 -11.16 -16.92
N ARG A 185 -24.45 -11.21 -17.69
CA ARG A 185 -24.43 -11.80 -19.04
C ARG A 185 -23.44 -11.09 -19.97
N ALA A 186 -23.49 -9.76 -20.01
CA ALA A 186 -22.56 -8.97 -20.82
C ALA A 186 -21.10 -9.16 -20.38
N LEU A 187 -20.85 -9.28 -19.07
CA LEU A 187 -19.52 -9.51 -18.51
C LEU A 187 -18.99 -10.91 -18.89
N ALA A 188 -19.85 -11.94 -18.77
CA ALA A 188 -19.53 -13.31 -19.14
C ALA A 188 -19.17 -13.42 -20.63
N GLU A 189 -19.98 -12.84 -21.52
CA GLU A 189 -19.71 -12.82 -22.96
C GLU A 189 -18.41 -12.08 -23.29
N LYS A 190 -18.23 -10.88 -22.73
CA LYS A 190 -17.06 -10.02 -22.99
C LYS A 190 -15.75 -10.67 -22.55
N HIS A 191 -15.77 -11.39 -21.44
CA HIS A 191 -14.58 -11.97 -20.83
C HIS A 191 -14.42 -13.47 -21.05
N HIS A 192 -15.33 -14.07 -21.83
CA HIS A 192 -15.37 -15.49 -22.14
C HIS A 192 -15.41 -16.37 -20.87
N ILE A 193 -16.26 -15.98 -19.91
CA ILE A 193 -16.48 -16.68 -18.64
C ILE A 193 -17.81 -17.44 -18.74
N ASP A 194 -17.92 -18.60 -18.07
CA ASP A 194 -19.20 -19.31 -17.95
C ASP A 194 -20.24 -18.43 -17.25
N HIS A 195 -21.30 -18.08 -18.00
CA HIS A 195 -22.38 -17.22 -17.52
C HIS A 195 -23.11 -17.83 -16.32
N LEU A 196 -23.39 -19.14 -16.32
CA LEU A 196 -24.15 -19.78 -15.24
C LEU A 196 -23.32 -19.75 -13.95
N ALA A 197 -22.06 -20.15 -14.03
CA ALA A 197 -21.15 -20.11 -12.87
C ALA A 197 -20.97 -18.67 -12.33
N LEU A 198 -20.90 -17.68 -13.21
CA LEU A 198 -20.77 -16.27 -12.83
C LEU A 198 -22.06 -15.72 -12.20
N GLN A 199 -23.22 -16.15 -12.67
CA GLN A 199 -24.51 -15.74 -12.13
C GLN A 199 -24.82 -16.38 -10.78
N GLU A 200 -24.45 -17.65 -10.57
CA GLU A 200 -24.58 -18.33 -9.27
C GLU A 200 -23.68 -17.72 -8.19
N ALA A 201 -22.60 -17.06 -8.60
CA ALA A 201 -21.60 -16.49 -7.71
C ALA A 201 -21.86 -15.03 -7.30
N ALA A 202 -22.81 -14.34 -7.95
CA ALA A 202 -23.14 -12.93 -7.74
C ALA A 202 -24.13 -12.75 -6.58
#